data_AF-A0A428YUM7-F1
#
_entry.id   AF-A0A428YUM7-F1
#
_cell.length_a   1.000
_cell.length_b   1.000
_cell.length_c   1.000
_cell.angle_alpha   90.00
_cell.angle_beta   90.00
_cell.angle_gamma   90.00
#
_symmetry.space_group_name_H-M   'P 1'
#
loop_
_entity.id
_entity.type
_entity.pdbx_description
1 polymer ?
#
loop_
_entity_poly.entity_id
_entity_poly.type
_entity_poly.pdbx_seq_one_letter_code
_entity_poly.pdbx_strand_id
1 'polypeptide(L)'
;MGSSRAGAPADGAGTAELVRTARTTGLCYLGMVITAVLGLLVIRPRLFAADDPSATLAHLVGNGSLARAGVVLEMLMVLAQAFTAMWFYRLFRTVDAFAAAGIAVFGLISAVLGLSSAALLATAAEAAVDPVGDASTTVHLLYLSIGNLWGVGAMFFGLWLIPMGYCVLRSGWMPRPLGWLLIGGGAGYLLGAFIGYLAPEAGAVVEILAVPAHVGEFWMVGYLLVRGVRRWALQQAPRDDARMAPTAST
;
A
#
# COMPACT_ATOMS: atom_id res chain seq x y z
N MET A 1 53.70 22.34 -13.01
CA MET A 1 53.02 22.73 -11.76
C MET A 1 51.59 23.11 -12.13
N GLY A 2 50.57 22.44 -11.57
CA GLY A 2 49.16 22.84 -11.73
C GLY A 2 48.24 21.84 -12.44
N SER A 3 48.15 20.59 -11.98
CA SER A 3 47.02 19.71 -12.33
C SER A 3 45.86 19.94 -11.34
N SER A 4 44.90 20.79 -11.70
CA SER A 4 43.62 20.90 -10.99
C SER A 4 42.59 20.01 -11.68
N ARG A 5 42.39 18.79 -11.18
CA ARG A 5 41.19 17.99 -11.45
C ARG A 5 40.19 18.26 -10.32
N ALA A 6 39.43 19.34 -10.43
CA ALA A 6 38.21 19.53 -9.66
C ALA A 6 37.04 19.02 -10.51
N GLY A 7 36.57 17.81 -10.21
CA GLY A 7 35.48 17.18 -10.96
C GLY A 7 34.96 15.93 -10.28
N ALA A 8 34.34 16.09 -9.10
CA ALA A 8 33.43 15.12 -8.53
C ALA A 8 32.57 15.76 -7.41
N PRO A 9 31.31 16.15 -7.71
CA PRO A 9 30.27 16.05 -6.68
C PRO A 9 28.90 15.49 -7.15
N ALA A 10 28.68 15.18 -8.43
CA ALA A 10 27.34 14.86 -8.94
C ALA A 10 26.82 13.45 -8.55
N ASP A 11 27.66 12.42 -8.60
CA ASP A 11 27.23 11.02 -8.40
C ASP A 11 26.78 10.70 -6.95
N GLY A 12 27.35 11.41 -5.97
CA GLY A 12 27.03 11.21 -4.56
C GLY A 12 25.67 11.79 -4.14
N ALA A 13 25.25 12.90 -4.76
CA ALA A 13 24.00 13.58 -4.43
C ALA A 13 22.76 12.79 -4.88
N GLY A 14 22.76 12.29 -6.12
CA GLY A 14 21.64 11.48 -6.65
C GLY A 14 21.49 10.15 -5.92
N THR A 15 22.61 9.55 -5.52
CA THR A 15 22.67 8.33 -4.69
C THR A 15 22.03 8.55 -3.31
N ALA A 16 22.40 9.64 -2.63
CA ALA A 16 21.86 9.98 -1.32
C ALA A 16 20.35 10.30 -1.40
N GLU A 17 19.91 10.98 -2.46
CA GLU A 17 18.50 11.29 -2.69
C GLU A 17 17.66 10.02 -2.92
N LEU A 18 18.17 9.05 -3.70
CA LEU A 18 17.48 7.79 -3.95
C LEU A 18 17.30 6.97 -2.66
N VAL A 19 18.34 6.87 -1.83
CA VAL A 19 18.28 6.17 -0.54
C VAL A 19 17.31 6.87 0.41
N ARG A 20 17.34 8.21 0.47
CA ARG A 20 16.40 8.99 1.29
C ARG A 20 14.97 8.79 0.83
N THR A 21 14.72 8.80 -0.47
CA THR A 21 13.41 8.52 -1.05
C THR A 21 12.94 7.12 -0.66
N ALA A 22 13.77 6.09 -0.88
CA ALA A 22 13.44 4.71 -0.53
C ALA A 22 13.10 4.51 0.96
N ARG A 23 13.88 5.12 1.86
CA ARG A 23 13.60 5.09 3.31
C ARG A 23 12.30 5.80 3.67
N THR A 24 12.04 6.94 3.03
CA THR A 24 10.78 7.67 3.26
C THR A 24 9.58 6.87 2.74
N THR A 25 9.71 6.24 1.56
CA THR A 25 8.71 5.28 1.04
C THR A 25 8.46 4.16 2.04
N GLY A 26 9.51 3.55 2.58
CA GLY A 26 9.41 2.48 3.56
C GLY A 26 8.75 2.91 4.87
N LEU A 27 9.01 4.13 5.35
CA LEU A 27 8.38 4.67 6.57
C LEU A 27 6.89 4.95 6.37
N CYS A 28 6.49 5.53 5.24
CA CYS A 28 5.07 5.72 4.91
C CYS A 28 4.36 4.37 4.81
N TYR A 29 4.98 3.39 4.15
CA TYR A 29 4.42 2.06 3.97
C TYR A 29 4.30 1.31 5.32
N LEU A 30 5.30 1.44 6.20
CA LEU A 30 5.23 0.90 7.55
C LEU A 30 4.09 1.55 8.35
N GLY A 31 3.94 2.88 8.27
CA GLY A 31 2.85 3.60 8.92
C GLY A 31 1.50 3.03 8.51
N MET A 32 1.30 2.83 7.21
CA MET A 32 0.10 2.21 6.63
C MET A 32 -0.17 0.82 7.20
N VAL A 33 0.84 -0.06 7.22
CA VAL A 33 0.73 -1.42 7.77
C VAL A 33 0.38 -1.40 9.27
N ILE A 34 1.04 -0.56 10.07
CA ILE A 34 0.77 -0.45 11.51
C ILE A 34 -0.68 0.00 11.75
N THR A 35 -1.11 1.05 11.05
CA THR A 35 -2.48 1.56 11.18
C THR A 35 -3.52 0.53 10.73
N ALA A 36 -3.24 -0.22 9.66
CA ALA A 36 -4.11 -1.29 9.17
C ALA A 36 -4.23 -2.42 10.20
N VAL A 37 -3.11 -2.89 10.76
CA VAL A 37 -3.11 -3.94 11.79
C VAL A 37 -3.89 -3.50 13.03
N LEU A 38 -3.66 -2.28 13.52
CA LEU A 38 -4.38 -1.76 14.69
C LEU A 38 -5.89 -1.60 14.41
N GLY A 39 -6.27 -1.07 13.25
CA GLY A 39 -7.67 -0.90 12.88
C GLY A 39 -8.39 -2.24 12.64
N LEU A 40 -7.87 -3.06 11.73
CA LEU A 40 -8.54 -4.26 11.22
C LEU A 40 -8.37 -5.48 12.10
N LEU A 41 -7.19 -5.71 12.69
CA LEU A 41 -6.91 -6.93 13.45
C LEU A 41 -7.08 -6.76 14.96
N VAL A 42 -6.98 -5.52 15.48
CA VAL A 42 -7.05 -5.25 16.91
C VAL A 42 -8.36 -4.60 17.32
N ILE A 43 -8.83 -3.59 16.59
CA ILE A 43 -10.06 -2.84 16.95
C ILE A 43 -11.31 -3.50 16.36
N ARG A 44 -11.34 -3.77 15.06
CA ARG A 44 -12.54 -4.26 14.37
C ARG A 44 -13.15 -5.53 15.01
N PRO A 45 -12.38 -6.56 15.41
CA PRO A 45 -12.96 -7.76 16.02
C PRO A 45 -13.61 -7.53 17.39
N ARG A 46 -13.28 -6.41 18.06
CA ARG A 46 -13.90 -6.02 19.35
C ARG A 46 -15.18 -5.22 19.17
N LEU A 47 -15.41 -4.66 17.99
CA LEU A 47 -16.56 -3.81 17.68
C LEU A 47 -17.61 -4.54 16.83
N PHE A 48 -17.17 -5.40 15.92
CA PHE A 48 -18.05 -6.05 14.94
C PHE A 48 -18.26 -7.53 15.24
N ALA A 49 -19.51 -7.93 15.41
CA ALA A 49 -19.95 -9.32 15.49
C ALA A 49 -20.75 -9.65 14.22
N ALA A 50 -20.15 -10.45 13.32
CA ALA A 50 -20.68 -10.70 11.99
C ALA A 50 -22.06 -11.38 11.97
N ASP A 51 -22.36 -12.19 12.99
CA ASP A 51 -23.61 -12.95 13.08
C ASP A 51 -24.62 -12.35 14.07
N ASP A 52 -24.27 -11.25 14.75
CA ASP A 52 -25.10 -10.63 15.77
C ASP A 52 -25.11 -9.08 15.64
N PRO A 53 -26.12 -8.56 14.93
CA PRO A 53 -26.34 -7.11 14.81
C PRO A 53 -26.50 -6.41 16.17
N SER A 54 -27.18 -7.05 17.13
CA SER A 54 -27.43 -6.48 18.45
C SER A 54 -26.15 -6.40 19.28
N ALA A 55 -25.30 -7.43 19.20
CA ALA A 55 -23.99 -7.40 19.84
C ALA A 55 -23.08 -6.32 19.23
N THR A 56 -23.09 -6.15 17.91
CA THR A 56 -22.32 -5.07 17.24
C THR A 56 -22.75 -3.69 17.76
N LEU A 57 -24.06 -3.44 17.84
CA LEU A 57 -24.59 -2.20 18.40
C LEU A 57 -24.18 -2.02 19.87
N ALA A 58 -24.34 -3.05 20.69
CA ALA A 58 -23.96 -3.02 22.10
C ALA A 58 -22.45 -2.73 22.29
N HIS A 59 -21.59 -3.31 21.45
CA HIS A 59 -20.15 -3.05 21.49
C HIS A 59 -19.82 -1.61 21.12
N LEU A 60 -20.46 -1.02 20.11
CA LEU A 60 -20.24 0.37 19.71
C LEU A 60 -20.69 1.35 20.79
N VAL A 61 -21.88 1.15 21.36
CA VAL A 61 -22.42 1.98 22.45
C VAL A 61 -21.53 1.84 23.70
N GLY A 62 -21.14 0.60 24.04
CA GLY A 62 -20.30 0.32 25.20
C GLY A 62 -18.84 0.77 25.05
N ASN A 63 -18.32 0.89 23.82
CA ASN A 63 -16.92 1.20 23.52
C ASN A 63 -16.78 2.38 22.55
N GLY A 64 -17.53 3.47 22.76
CA GLY A 64 -17.53 4.62 21.84
C GLY A 64 -16.16 5.26 21.58
N SER A 65 -15.25 5.26 22.57
CA SER A 65 -13.86 5.74 22.38
C SER A 65 -13.06 4.83 21.44
N LEU A 66 -13.26 3.51 21.53
CA LEU A 66 -12.63 2.53 20.65
C LEU A 66 -13.17 2.64 19.22
N ALA A 67 -14.48 2.91 19.06
CA ALA A 67 -15.10 3.17 17.76
C ALA A 67 -14.48 4.39 17.07
N ARG A 68 -14.36 5.52 17.79
CA ARG A 68 -13.69 6.73 17.28
C ARG A 68 -12.22 6.49 16.96
N ALA A 69 -11.51 5.73 17.81
CA ALA A 69 -10.12 5.37 17.54
C ALA A 69 -9.98 4.53 16.26
N GLY A 70 -10.94 3.63 15.99
CA GLY A 70 -11.03 2.87 14.74
C GLY A 70 -11.13 3.79 13.51
N VAL A 71 -12.05 4.76 13.54
CA VAL A 71 -12.19 5.78 12.48
C VAL A 71 -10.87 6.52 12.24
N VAL A 72 -10.25 7.03 13.31
CA VAL A 72 -8.99 7.79 13.22
C VAL A 72 -7.85 6.94 12.66
N LEU A 73 -7.74 5.68 13.09
CA LEU A 73 -6.72 4.77 12.56
C LEU A 73 -6.92 4.49 11.07
N GLU A 74 -8.16 4.38 10.62
CA GLU A 74 -8.45 4.18 9.20
C GLU A 74 -8.15 5.44 8.37
N MET A 75 -8.43 6.63 8.90
CA MET A 75 -8.01 7.89 8.28
C MET A 75 -6.47 7.99 8.17
N LEU A 76 -5.75 7.61 9.22
CA LEU A 76 -4.28 7.59 9.21
C LEU A 76 -3.74 6.58 8.20
N MET A 77 -4.38 5.40 8.08
CA MET A 77 -4.06 4.41 7.07
C MET A 77 -4.26 4.95 5.65
N VAL A 78 -5.36 5.65 5.39
CA VAL A 78 -5.65 6.30 4.11
C VAL A 78 -4.58 7.34 3.75
N LEU A 79 -4.21 8.20 4.69
CA LEU A 79 -3.14 9.18 4.50
C LEU A 79 -1.82 8.49 4.19
N ALA A 80 -1.47 7.46 4.98
CA ALA A 80 -0.25 6.69 4.78
C ALA A 80 -0.24 5.99 3.42
N GLN A 81 -1.36 5.41 2.97
CA GLN A 81 -1.52 4.80 1.64
C GLN A 81 -1.30 5.82 0.53
N ALA A 82 -1.90 7.01 0.62
CA ALA A 82 -1.74 8.06 -0.38
C ALA A 82 -0.28 8.54 -0.49
N PHE A 83 0.38 8.79 0.65
CA PHE A 83 1.80 9.16 0.66
C PHE A 83 2.70 8.03 0.13
N THR A 84 2.42 6.79 0.51
CA THR A 84 3.17 5.61 0.04
C THR A 84 3.06 5.49 -1.47
N ALA A 85 1.87 5.71 -2.04
CA ALA A 85 1.63 5.69 -3.48
C ALA A 85 2.45 6.73 -4.24
N MET A 86 2.40 7.98 -3.78
CA MET A 86 3.17 9.07 -4.36
C MET A 86 4.68 8.83 -4.27
N TRP A 87 5.14 8.26 -3.15
CA TRP A 87 6.57 8.01 -2.94
C TRP A 87 7.07 6.79 -3.71
N PHE A 88 6.24 5.79 -3.96
CA PHE A 88 6.59 4.74 -4.91
C PHE A 88 6.68 5.26 -6.35
N TYR A 89 5.79 6.17 -6.76
CA TYR A 89 5.95 6.85 -8.05
C TYR A 89 7.29 7.58 -8.11
N ARG A 90 7.60 8.40 -7.10
CA ARG A 90 8.88 9.12 -7.05
C ARG A 90 10.08 8.18 -7.08
N LEU A 91 10.00 7.05 -6.39
CA LEU A 91 11.05 6.03 -6.33
C LEU A 91 11.27 5.35 -7.69
N PHE A 92 10.20 4.90 -8.35
CA PHE A 92 10.30 4.07 -9.55
C PHE A 92 10.16 4.81 -10.88
N ARG A 93 9.84 6.11 -10.89
CA ARG A 93 9.66 6.90 -12.13
C ARG A 93 10.86 6.87 -13.06
N THR A 94 12.08 6.70 -12.53
CA THR A 94 13.31 6.63 -13.32
C THR A 94 13.56 5.24 -13.92
N VAL A 95 12.82 4.22 -13.47
CA VAL A 95 12.91 2.84 -13.97
C VAL A 95 11.90 2.63 -15.10
N ASP A 96 10.64 2.97 -14.83
CA ASP A 96 9.56 2.97 -15.82
C ASP A 96 8.44 3.92 -15.33
N ALA A 97 8.23 5.01 -16.07
CA ALA A 97 7.29 6.04 -15.66
C ALA A 97 5.82 5.57 -15.69
N PHE A 98 5.48 4.64 -16.60
CA PHE A 98 4.11 4.13 -16.73
C PHE A 98 3.77 3.16 -15.61
N ALA A 99 4.64 2.20 -15.31
CA ALA A 99 4.48 1.29 -14.18
C ALA A 99 4.49 2.06 -12.86
N ALA A 100 5.40 3.03 -12.69
CA ALA A 100 5.40 3.91 -11.52
C ALA A 100 4.08 4.69 -11.37
N ALA A 101 3.54 5.22 -12.47
CA ALA A 101 2.24 5.88 -12.47
C ALA A 101 1.12 4.91 -12.10
N GLY A 102 1.15 3.67 -12.61
CA GLY A 102 0.22 2.61 -12.23
C GLY A 102 0.21 2.36 -10.73
N ILE A 103 1.38 2.26 -10.09
CA ILE A 103 1.47 2.14 -8.62
C ILE A 103 0.75 3.32 -7.96
N ALA A 104 1.05 4.56 -8.34
CA ALA A 104 0.40 5.72 -7.73
C ALA A 104 -1.11 5.73 -7.94
N VAL A 105 -1.59 5.51 -9.16
CA VAL A 105 -3.01 5.56 -9.52
C VAL A 105 -3.81 4.50 -8.76
N PHE A 106 -3.38 3.23 -8.81
CA PHE A 106 -4.09 2.16 -8.12
C PHE A 106 -4.01 2.29 -6.59
N GLY A 107 -2.90 2.80 -6.07
CA GLY A 107 -2.74 3.11 -4.65
C GLY A 107 -3.64 4.24 -4.16
N LEU A 108 -3.78 5.30 -4.95
CA LEU A 108 -4.68 6.41 -4.64
C LEU A 108 -6.15 5.98 -4.73
N ILE A 109 -6.52 5.13 -5.69
CA ILE A 109 -7.87 4.52 -5.73
C ILE A 109 -8.10 3.70 -4.46
N SER A 110 -7.12 2.91 -4.02
CA SER A 110 -7.19 2.16 -2.77
C SER A 110 -7.34 3.08 -1.55
N ALA A 111 -6.66 4.24 -1.55
CA ALA A 111 -6.83 5.26 -0.51
C ALA A 111 -8.23 5.87 -0.50
N VAL A 112 -8.83 6.14 -1.66
CA VAL A 112 -10.22 6.63 -1.77
C VAL A 112 -11.22 5.60 -1.26
N LEU A 113 -11.00 4.31 -1.56
CA LEU A 113 -11.82 3.22 -1.00
C LEU A 113 -11.71 3.16 0.53
N GLY A 114 -10.49 3.25 1.06
CA GLY A 114 -10.28 3.34 2.51
C GLY A 114 -10.93 4.59 3.14
N LEU A 115 -10.94 5.72 2.44
CA LEU A 115 -11.59 6.95 2.92
C LEU A 115 -13.10 6.76 3.01
N SER A 116 -13.70 6.13 2.00
CA SER A 116 -15.11 5.78 2.00
C SER A 116 -15.44 4.82 3.14
N SER A 117 -14.58 3.83 3.41
CA SER A 117 -14.73 2.91 4.56
C SER A 117 -14.66 3.65 5.90
N ALA A 118 -13.69 4.56 6.06
CA ALA A 118 -13.57 5.40 7.27
C ALA A 118 -14.81 6.28 7.49
N ALA A 119 -15.39 6.84 6.42
CA ALA A 119 -16.62 7.60 6.49
C ALA A 119 -17.80 6.73 6.95
N LEU A 120 -17.93 5.51 6.41
CA LEU A 120 -18.97 4.56 6.84
C LEU A 120 -18.79 4.13 8.30
N LEU A 121 -17.56 3.96 8.78
CA LEU A 121 -17.29 3.68 10.20
C LEU A 121 -17.70 4.84 11.09
N ALA A 122 -17.44 6.08 10.66
CA ALA A 122 -17.87 7.27 11.38
C ALA A 122 -19.40 7.32 11.46
N THR A 123 -20.09 7.11 10.33
CA THR A 123 -21.55 7.03 10.28
C THR A 123 -22.09 5.90 11.17
N ALA A 124 -21.44 4.74 11.21
CA ALA A 124 -21.86 3.64 12.07
C ALA A 124 -21.71 3.98 13.56
N ALA A 125 -20.64 4.67 13.94
CA ALA A 125 -20.42 5.12 15.31
C ALA A 125 -21.44 6.19 15.74
N GLU A 126 -21.83 7.08 14.84
CA GLU A 126 -22.88 8.08 15.07
C GLU A 126 -24.26 7.43 15.18
N ALA A 127 -24.62 6.58 14.21
CA ALA A 127 -25.90 5.86 14.17
C ALA A 127 -26.09 4.91 15.36
N ALA A 128 -25.01 4.44 15.99
CA ALA A 128 -25.10 3.63 17.20
C ALA A 128 -25.61 4.44 18.42
N VAL A 129 -25.38 5.75 18.47
CA VAL A 129 -25.71 6.61 19.61
C VAL A 129 -26.93 7.47 19.34
N ASP A 130 -27.08 7.96 18.11
CA ASP A 130 -28.22 8.77 17.66
C ASP A 130 -28.82 8.18 16.38
N PRO A 131 -29.57 7.06 16.49
CA PRO A 131 -30.05 6.33 15.33
C PRO A 131 -31.22 7.02 14.64
N VAL A 132 -31.23 6.92 13.30
CA VAL A 132 -32.43 7.13 12.50
C VAL A 132 -33.03 5.77 12.17
N GLY A 133 -34.15 5.42 12.78
CA GLY A 133 -34.80 4.11 12.60
C GLY A 133 -34.15 3.01 13.46
N ASP A 134 -34.03 1.79 12.92
CA ASP A 134 -33.42 0.68 13.66
C ASP A 134 -31.88 0.78 13.64
N ALA A 135 -31.32 1.14 14.80
CA ALA A 135 -29.89 1.28 15.02
C ALA A 135 -29.12 0.00 14.69
N SER A 136 -29.65 -1.16 15.13
CA SER A 136 -28.97 -2.45 15.03
C SER A 136 -28.80 -2.85 13.57
N THR A 137 -29.89 -2.82 12.79
CA THR A 137 -29.82 -3.11 11.34
C THR A 137 -28.96 -2.09 10.61
N THR A 138 -29.11 -0.79 10.89
CA THR A 138 -28.35 0.27 10.20
C THR A 138 -26.84 0.10 10.38
N VAL A 139 -26.39 -0.02 11.63
CA VAL A 139 -24.98 -0.25 11.96
C VAL A 139 -24.47 -1.52 11.30
N HIS A 140 -25.23 -2.61 11.38
CA HIS A 140 -24.81 -3.89 10.84
C HIS A 140 -24.64 -3.82 9.31
N LEU A 141 -25.58 -3.20 8.59
CA LEU A 141 -25.49 -2.97 7.15
C LEU A 141 -24.28 -2.11 6.78
N LEU A 142 -23.94 -1.08 7.57
CA LEU A 142 -22.75 -0.26 7.35
C LEU A 142 -21.47 -1.09 7.48
N TYR A 143 -21.35 -1.94 8.51
CA TYR A 143 -20.20 -2.81 8.70
C TYR A 143 -20.07 -3.90 7.62
N LEU A 144 -21.19 -4.46 7.15
CA LEU A 144 -21.20 -5.36 5.99
C LEU A 144 -20.79 -4.63 4.70
N SER A 145 -21.25 -3.39 4.52
CA SER A 145 -20.88 -2.55 3.37
C SER A 145 -19.38 -2.24 3.37
N ILE A 146 -18.82 -1.92 4.54
CA ILE A 146 -17.37 -1.78 4.74
C ILE A 146 -16.64 -3.06 4.34
N GLY A 147 -17.09 -4.23 4.83
CA GLY A 147 -16.51 -5.52 4.47
C GLY A 147 -16.49 -5.76 2.96
N ASN A 148 -17.60 -5.48 2.27
CA ASN A 148 -17.69 -5.58 0.83
C ASN A 148 -16.85 -4.54 0.08
N LEU A 149 -16.71 -3.33 0.63
CA LEU A 149 -15.85 -2.30 0.04
C LEU A 149 -14.39 -2.76 0.02
N TRP A 150 -13.93 -3.40 1.10
CA TRP A 150 -12.60 -4.03 1.15
C TRP A 150 -12.49 -5.25 0.23
N GLY A 151 -13.53 -6.09 0.17
CA GLY A 151 -13.56 -7.28 -0.71
C GLY A 151 -13.48 -6.92 -2.19
N VAL A 152 -14.35 -6.01 -2.67
CA VAL A 152 -14.32 -5.52 -4.04
C VAL A 152 -13.06 -4.69 -4.30
N GLY A 153 -12.69 -3.85 -3.34
CA GLY A 153 -11.52 -2.97 -3.41
C GLY A 153 -10.18 -3.70 -3.48
N ALA A 154 -10.13 -4.95 -3.01
CA ALA A 154 -8.94 -5.79 -3.06
C ALA A 154 -8.34 -5.91 -4.47
N MET A 155 -9.17 -5.79 -5.53
CA MET A 155 -8.67 -5.77 -6.91
C MET A 155 -7.68 -4.64 -7.17
N PHE A 156 -7.92 -3.44 -6.63
CA PHE A 156 -7.06 -2.28 -6.85
C PHE A 156 -5.78 -2.38 -6.02
N PHE A 157 -5.87 -2.99 -4.86
CA PHE A 157 -4.70 -3.34 -4.07
C PHE A 157 -3.82 -4.36 -4.82
N GLY A 158 -4.44 -5.36 -5.46
CA GLY A 158 -3.72 -6.29 -6.33
C GLY A 158 -3.08 -5.62 -7.55
N LEU A 159 -3.82 -4.75 -8.24
CA LEU A 159 -3.34 -3.95 -9.37
C LEU A 159 -2.21 -2.98 -9.00
N TRP A 160 -2.12 -2.57 -7.74
CA TRP A 160 -1.02 -1.79 -7.20
C TRP A 160 0.28 -2.62 -7.07
N LEU A 161 0.17 -3.88 -6.63
CA LEU A 161 1.33 -4.75 -6.39
C LEU A 161 1.99 -5.23 -7.69
N ILE A 162 1.22 -5.46 -8.75
CA ILE A 162 1.73 -5.94 -10.04
C ILE A 162 2.79 -4.99 -10.66
N PRO A 163 2.50 -3.71 -10.91
CA PRO A 163 3.50 -2.77 -11.44
C PRO A 163 4.64 -2.53 -10.45
N MET A 164 4.39 -2.60 -9.14
CA MET A 164 5.44 -2.53 -8.13
C MET A 164 6.43 -3.68 -8.27
N GLY A 165 5.95 -4.92 -8.35
CA GLY A 165 6.79 -6.10 -8.56
C GLY A 165 7.52 -6.06 -9.90
N TYR A 166 6.87 -5.55 -10.96
CA TYR A 166 7.54 -5.32 -12.24
C TYR A 166 8.71 -4.33 -12.12
N CYS A 167 8.52 -3.20 -11.46
CA CYS A 167 9.58 -2.22 -11.19
C CYS A 167 10.73 -2.83 -10.39
N VAL A 168 10.44 -3.72 -9.43
CA VAL A 168 11.47 -4.47 -8.69
C VAL A 168 12.29 -5.37 -9.62
N LEU A 169 11.63 -6.13 -10.50
CA LEU A 169 12.29 -7.04 -11.43
C LEU A 169 13.13 -6.31 -12.48
N ARG A 170 12.66 -5.16 -12.95
CA ARG A 170 13.31 -4.33 -13.98
C ARG A 170 14.48 -3.52 -13.41
N SER A 171 14.30 -2.90 -12.24
CA SER A 171 15.34 -2.08 -11.62
C SER A 171 16.50 -2.90 -11.04
N GLY A 172 16.20 -4.11 -10.54
CA GLY A 172 17.15 -4.93 -9.79
C GLY A 172 17.60 -4.32 -8.45
N TRP A 173 16.99 -3.22 -8.00
CA TRP A 173 17.32 -2.53 -6.74
C TRP A 173 17.00 -3.37 -5.50
N MET A 174 16.20 -4.42 -5.68
CA MET A 174 15.71 -5.35 -4.67
C MET A 174 15.84 -6.79 -5.18
N PRO A 175 15.71 -7.82 -4.31
CA PRO A 175 15.79 -9.22 -4.71
C PRO A 175 14.71 -9.59 -5.73
N ARG A 176 15.08 -10.35 -6.77
CA ARG A 176 14.12 -10.83 -7.78
C ARG A 176 12.95 -11.64 -7.21
N PRO A 177 13.13 -12.51 -6.18
CA PRO A 177 12.01 -13.23 -5.58
C PRO A 177 10.93 -12.30 -4.99
N LEU A 178 11.33 -11.13 -4.45
CA LEU A 178 10.37 -10.12 -3.96
C LEU A 178 9.46 -9.62 -5.09
N GLY A 179 10.04 -9.33 -6.27
CA GLY A 179 9.27 -8.88 -7.42
C GLY A 179 8.23 -9.90 -7.88
N TRP A 180 8.59 -11.19 -7.90
CA TRP A 180 7.66 -12.27 -8.25
C TRP A 180 6.58 -12.48 -7.19
N LEU A 181 6.91 -12.38 -5.90
CA LEU A 181 5.93 -12.46 -4.82
C LEU A 181 4.90 -11.33 -4.92
N LEU A 182 5.33 -10.11 -5.24
CA LEU A 182 4.43 -8.97 -5.42
C LEU A 182 3.50 -9.14 -6.63
N ILE A 183 4.04 -9.60 -7.77
CA ILE A 183 3.21 -9.88 -8.95
C ILE A 183 2.22 -11.02 -8.68
N GLY A 184 2.70 -12.13 -8.12
CA GLY A 184 1.86 -13.28 -7.80
C GLY A 184 0.79 -12.95 -6.76
N GLY A 185 1.15 -12.20 -5.73
CA GLY A 185 0.22 -11.70 -4.72
C GLY A 185 -0.79 -10.71 -5.29
N GLY A 186 -0.37 -9.83 -6.19
CA GLY A 186 -1.26 -8.90 -6.88
C GLY A 186 -2.28 -9.61 -7.78
N ALA A 187 -1.83 -10.63 -8.52
CA ALA A 187 -2.72 -11.50 -9.29
C ALA A 187 -3.65 -12.31 -8.38
N GLY A 188 -3.15 -12.78 -7.23
CA GLY A 188 -3.94 -13.46 -6.21
C GLY A 188 -5.06 -12.60 -5.65
N TYR A 189 -4.79 -11.33 -5.31
CA TYR A 189 -5.81 -10.37 -4.88
C TYR A 189 -6.85 -10.11 -5.96
N LEU A 190 -6.41 -9.91 -7.21
CA LEU A 190 -7.31 -9.68 -8.33
C LEU A 190 -8.25 -10.87 -8.54
N LEU A 191 -7.70 -12.08 -8.64
CA LEU A 191 -8.48 -13.31 -8.79
C LEU A 191 -9.37 -13.56 -7.57
N GLY A 192 -8.84 -13.36 -6.37
CA GLY A 192 -9.55 -13.53 -5.11
C GLY A 192 -10.78 -12.63 -5.01
N ALA A 193 -10.68 -11.38 -5.48
CA ALA A 193 -11.81 -10.46 -5.54
C ALA A 193 -12.94 -11.01 -6.43
N PHE A 194 -12.64 -11.57 -7.60
CA PHE A 194 -13.68 -12.18 -8.46
C PHE A 194 -14.20 -13.50 -7.89
N ILE A 195 -13.32 -14.37 -7.40
CA ILE A 195 -13.68 -15.69 -6.86
C ILE A 195 -14.59 -15.54 -5.63
N GLY A 196 -14.32 -14.58 -4.75
CA GLY A 196 -15.14 -14.36 -3.55
C GLY A 196 -16.61 -14.07 -3.85
N TYR A 197 -16.91 -13.50 -5.02
CA TYR A 197 -18.29 -13.23 -5.46
C TYR A 197 -18.86 -14.30 -6.40
N LEU A 198 -18.03 -14.93 -7.24
CA LEU A 198 -18.48 -15.98 -8.16
C LEU A 198 -18.65 -17.35 -7.46
N ALA A 199 -17.89 -17.60 -6.40
CA ALA A 199 -17.91 -18.83 -5.62
C ALA A 199 -17.75 -18.51 -4.12
N PRO A 200 -18.82 -18.07 -3.43
CA PRO A 200 -18.75 -17.67 -2.01
C PRO A 200 -18.22 -18.77 -1.07
N GLU A 201 -18.45 -20.04 -1.41
CA GLU A 201 -17.96 -21.21 -0.66
C GLU A 201 -16.42 -21.38 -0.74
N ALA A 202 -15.75 -20.66 -1.65
CA ALA A 202 -14.32 -20.74 -1.87
C ALA A 202 -13.51 -19.75 -1.00
N GLY A 203 -14.06 -19.29 0.13
CA GLY A 203 -13.41 -18.31 1.02
C GLY A 203 -11.96 -18.68 1.40
N ALA A 204 -11.71 -19.95 1.73
CA ALA A 204 -10.36 -20.43 2.03
C ALA A 204 -9.38 -20.27 0.86
N VAL A 205 -9.85 -20.40 -0.39
CA VAL A 205 -9.02 -20.19 -1.59
C VAL A 205 -8.65 -18.72 -1.71
N VAL A 206 -9.60 -17.81 -1.46
CA VAL A 206 -9.36 -16.36 -1.49
C VAL A 206 -8.29 -15.96 -0.45
N GLU A 207 -8.37 -16.50 0.76
CA GLU A 207 -7.37 -16.24 1.80
C GLU A 207 -5.98 -16.74 1.40
N ILE A 208 -5.88 -17.96 0.85
CA ILE A 208 -4.61 -18.54 0.37
C ILE A 208 -4.01 -17.68 -0.75
N LEU A 209 -4.83 -17.19 -1.68
CA LEU A 209 -4.38 -16.33 -2.78
C LEU A 209 -3.80 -14.99 -2.31
N ALA A 210 -4.21 -14.49 -1.14
CA ALA A 210 -3.67 -13.26 -0.56
C ALA A 210 -2.33 -13.46 0.16
N VAL A 211 -1.96 -14.69 0.55
CA VAL A 211 -0.73 -14.96 1.32
C VAL A 211 0.55 -14.44 0.65
N PRO A 212 0.80 -14.68 -0.66
CA PRO A 212 2.00 -14.17 -1.31
C PRO A 212 2.09 -12.64 -1.30
N ALA A 213 0.94 -11.96 -1.35
CA ALA A 213 0.87 -10.51 -1.28
C ALA A 213 1.34 -10.03 0.10
N HIS A 214 0.73 -10.51 1.18
CA HIS A 214 1.14 -10.15 2.54
C HIS A 214 2.65 -10.36 2.76
N VAL A 215 3.18 -11.53 2.37
CA VAL A 215 4.62 -11.83 2.49
C VAL A 215 5.47 -10.85 1.68
N GLY A 216 5.06 -10.56 0.43
CA GLY A 216 5.74 -9.61 -0.44
C GLY A 216 5.76 -8.18 0.15
N GLU A 217 4.65 -7.73 0.71
CA GLU A 217 4.53 -6.40 1.30
C GLU A 217 5.38 -6.24 2.56
N PHE A 218 5.29 -7.19 3.51
CA PHE A 218 6.14 -7.16 4.70
C PHE A 218 7.62 -7.20 4.34
N TRP A 219 7.98 -7.99 3.33
CA TRP A 219 9.36 -8.02 2.83
C TRP A 219 9.75 -6.68 2.18
N MET A 220 8.90 -6.08 1.36
CA MET A 220 9.13 -4.76 0.75
C MET A 220 9.36 -3.68 1.82
N VAL A 221 8.48 -3.59 2.81
CA VAL A 221 8.60 -2.64 3.94
C VAL A 221 9.93 -2.83 4.67
N GLY A 222 10.22 -4.06 5.11
CA GLY A 222 11.46 -4.37 5.82
C GLY A 222 12.71 -4.06 4.99
N TYR A 223 12.67 -4.34 3.69
CA TYR A 223 13.78 -4.08 2.79
C TYR A 223 14.05 -2.58 2.60
N LEU A 224 13.01 -1.78 2.36
CA LEU A 224 13.12 -0.34 2.18
C LEU A 224 13.66 0.35 3.44
N LEU A 225 13.25 -0.10 4.63
CA LEU A 225 13.70 0.45 5.90
C LEU A 225 15.16 0.10 6.21
N VAL A 226 15.53 -1.18 6.08
CA VAL A 226 16.86 -1.66 6.48
C VAL A 226 17.91 -1.33 5.43
N ARG A 227 17.60 -1.55 4.15
CA ARG A 227 18.57 -1.46 3.04
C ARG A 227 18.33 -0.29 2.09
N GLY A 228 17.11 0.24 2.00
CA GLY A 228 16.74 1.25 1.00
C GLY A 228 16.77 0.67 -0.41
N VAL A 229 17.94 0.70 -1.06
CA VAL A 229 18.20 0.11 -2.39
C VAL A 229 19.58 -0.56 -2.42
N ARG A 230 19.81 -1.53 -3.32
CA ARG A 230 21.13 -2.18 -3.46
C ARG A 230 22.22 -1.16 -3.83
N ARG A 231 23.43 -1.36 -3.29
CA ARG A 231 24.58 -0.44 -3.49
C ARG A 231 25.03 -0.27 -4.95
N TRP A 232 24.83 -1.25 -5.81
CA TRP A 232 25.18 -1.12 -7.23
C TRP A 232 24.15 -0.31 -8.03
N ALA A 233 22.90 -0.19 -7.55
CA ALA A 233 21.90 0.70 -8.13
C ALA A 233 22.31 2.18 -7.98
N LEU A 234 23.02 2.49 -6.88
CA LEU A 234 23.60 3.81 -6.62
C LEU A 234 24.71 4.17 -7.64
N GLN A 235 25.29 3.18 -8.31
CA GLN A 235 26.35 3.38 -9.31
C GLN A 235 25.81 3.54 -10.76
N GLN A 236 24.50 3.34 -10.97
CA GLN A 236 23.83 3.43 -12.27
C GLN A 236 22.90 4.65 -12.41
N ALA A 237 22.88 5.57 -11.41
CA ALA A 237 22.32 6.90 -11.62
C ALA A 237 23.00 7.52 -12.85
N PRO A 238 22.25 8.22 -13.74
CA PRO A 238 22.61 8.42 -15.13
C PRO A 238 24.08 8.84 -15.28
N ARG A 239 24.87 7.92 -15.84
CA ARG A 239 26.09 8.32 -16.52
C ARG A 239 25.59 9.07 -17.74
N ASP A 240 25.66 10.39 -17.71
CA ASP A 240 25.52 11.18 -18.92
C ASP A 240 26.37 10.50 -20.00
N ASP A 241 25.73 10.12 -21.10
CA ASP A 241 26.36 9.56 -22.31
C ASP A 241 27.24 10.61 -23.02
N ALA A 242 28.11 11.29 -22.27
CA ALA A 242 29.08 12.25 -22.76
C ALA A 242 30.34 11.58 -23.31
N ARG A 243 30.19 10.46 -24.03
CA ARG A 243 31.26 9.84 -24.83
C ARG A 243 30.72 9.25 -26.13
N MET A 244 29.97 10.05 -26.89
CA MET A 244 29.97 9.93 -28.34
C MET A 244 30.30 11.29 -28.95
N ALA A 245 31.57 11.70 -28.82
CA ALA A 245 32.14 12.66 -29.74
C ALA A 245 32.64 11.86 -30.95
N PRO A 246 32.18 12.14 -32.19
CA PRO A 246 32.96 11.80 -33.35
C PRO A 246 34.25 12.62 -33.27
N THR A 247 35.38 11.96 -33.16
CA THR A 247 36.68 12.59 -33.39
C THR A 247 36.65 13.17 -34.80
N ALA A 248 36.63 14.50 -34.88
CA ALA A 248 36.95 15.20 -36.10
C ALA A 248 38.38 14.83 -36.50
N SER A 249 38.55 14.22 -37.66
CA SER A 249 39.84 14.12 -38.34
C SER A 249 39.72 14.88 -39.65
N THR A 250 40.46 15.99 -39.69
CA THR A 250 41.21 16.59 -40.83
C THR A 250 40.74 16.30 -42.24
#